data_AF-A0A352JW07-F1
#
_entry.id   AF-A0A352JW07-F1
#
_cell.length_a   1.000
_cell.length_b   1.000
_cell.length_c   1.000
_cell.angle_alpha   90.00
_cell.angle_beta   90.00
_cell.angle_gamma   90.00
#
_symmetry.space_group_name_H-M   'P 1'
#
loop_
_entity.id
_entity.type
_entity.pdbx_description
1 polymer ?
#
loop_
_entity_poly.entity_id
_entity_poly.type
_entity_poly.pdbx_seq_one_letter_code
_entity_poly.pdbx_strand_id
1 'polypeptide(L)'
;MIKLAAKIVLALAICCALKPAWGTTFLNSKSPSYEVDTLYEDDVFITGARIKFDSRVYGDLFSFSYEIVQTDSVTGNFMALGYSVQNLAPVVGSFRGMA
;
A
#
# COMPACT_ATOMS: atom_id res chain seq x y z
N MET A 1 -8.28 -34.64 12.47
CA MET A 1 -8.67 -33.58 13.43
C MET A 1 -7.51 -32.62 13.76
N ILE A 2 -6.33 -33.11 14.16
CA ILE A 2 -5.16 -32.26 14.50
C ILE A 2 -4.72 -31.31 13.37
N LYS A 3 -4.73 -31.77 12.11
CA LYS A 3 -4.36 -30.94 10.94
C LYS A 3 -5.31 -29.75 10.68
N LEU A 4 -6.57 -29.85 11.09
CA LEU A 4 -7.55 -28.76 10.92
C LEU A 4 -7.36 -27.71 12.01
N ALA A 5 -7.14 -28.14 13.26
CA ALA A 5 -6.83 -27.25 14.38
C ALA A 5 -5.55 -26.43 14.13
N ALA A 6 -4.49 -27.06 13.61
CA ALA A 6 -3.25 -26.36 13.29
C ALA A 6 -3.44 -25.26 12.21
N LYS A 7 -4.27 -25.52 11.19
CA LYS A 7 -4.59 -24.51 10.16
C LYS A 7 -5.39 -23.34 10.72
N ILE A 8 -6.33 -23.61 11.62
CA ILE A 8 -7.13 -22.57 12.29
C ILE A 8 -6.25 -21.71 13.18
N VAL A 9 -5.36 -22.33 13.97
CA VAL A 9 -4.42 -21.59 14.84
C VAL A 9 -3.46 -20.73 14.01
N LEU A 10 -2.95 -21.26 12.90
CA LEU A 10 -2.10 -20.49 12.00
C LEU A 10 -2.84 -19.30 11.36
N ALA A 11 -4.09 -19.51 10.91
CA ALA A 11 -4.92 -18.45 10.37
C ALA A 11 -5.22 -17.36 11.42
N LEU A 12 -5.53 -17.76 12.66
CA LEU A 12 -5.76 -16.81 13.77
C LEU A 12 -4.49 -16.02 14.10
N ALA A 13 -3.32 -16.67 14.13
CA ALA A 13 -2.04 -16.01 14.39
C ALA A 13 -1.71 -14.97 13.31
N ILE A 14 -2.01 -15.26 12.04
CA ILE A 14 -1.84 -14.31 10.93
C ILE A 14 -2.80 -13.12 11.11
N CYS A 15 -4.08 -13.38 11.44
CA CYS A 15 -5.05 -12.31 11.70
C CYS A 15 -4.67 -11.41 12.87
N CYS A 16 -4.10 -11.96 13.95
CA CYS A 16 -3.65 -11.19 15.11
C CYS A 16 -2.32 -10.44 14.89
N ALA A 17 -1.52 -10.85 13.90
CA ALA A 17 -0.27 -10.17 13.56
C ALA A 17 -0.50 -8.92 12.70
N LEU A 18 -1.63 -8.83 12.00
CA LEU A 18 -2.02 -7.65 11.25
C LEU A 18 -2.56 -6.60 12.22
N LYS A 19 -1.70 -5.70 12.68
CA LYS A 19 -2.14 -4.50 13.38
C LYS A 19 -2.88 -3.61 12.37
N PRO A 20 -4.11 -3.15 12.66
CA PRO A 20 -4.72 -2.11 11.83
C PRO A 20 -3.82 -0.86 11.89
N ALA A 21 -3.67 -0.15 10.78
CA ALA A 21 -2.97 1.13 10.74
C ALA A 21 -3.56 2.07 11.80
N TRP A 22 -2.73 2.62 12.68
CA TRP A 22 -3.16 3.55 13.74
C TRP A 22 -2.87 5.01 13.36
N GLY A 23 -2.05 5.23 12.35
CA GLY A 23 -1.68 6.55 11.85
C GLY A 23 -1.70 6.66 10.33
N THR A 24 -1.36 7.87 9.86
CA THR A 24 -1.14 8.16 8.43
C THR A 24 0.20 8.85 8.26
N THR A 25 1.04 8.30 7.40
CA THR A 25 2.30 8.92 6.96
C THR A 25 2.03 9.81 5.76
N PHE A 26 2.42 11.08 5.84
CA PHE A 26 2.29 12.04 4.74
C PHE A 26 3.63 12.25 4.04
N LEU A 27 3.65 11.99 2.74
CA LEU A 27 4.82 12.14 1.87
C LEU A 27 4.52 13.19 0.80
N ASN A 28 5.41 14.16 0.63
CA ASN A 28 5.27 15.19 -0.39
C ASN A 28 6.59 15.35 -1.14
N SER A 29 6.59 14.98 -2.43
CA SER A 29 7.74 15.21 -3.28
C SER A 29 7.75 16.63 -3.83
N LYS A 30 8.87 17.32 -3.62
CA LYS A 30 9.22 18.54 -4.36
C LYS A 30 9.97 18.25 -5.66
N SER A 31 10.43 17.01 -5.85
CA SER A 31 11.17 16.59 -7.03
C SER A 31 10.23 16.21 -8.18
N PRO A 32 10.60 16.49 -9.45
CA PRO A 32 9.81 16.09 -10.62
C PRO A 32 9.59 14.57 -10.71
N SER A 33 10.54 13.78 -10.20
CA SER A 33 10.44 12.34 -10.00
C SER A 33 10.82 12.00 -8.55
N TYR A 34 10.05 11.12 -7.93
CA TYR A 34 10.25 10.68 -6.54
C TYR A 34 10.20 9.17 -6.45
N GLU A 35 11.23 8.59 -5.87
CA GLU A 35 11.30 7.16 -5.60
C GLU A 35 11.24 6.93 -4.09
N VAL A 36 10.39 6.00 -3.67
CA VAL A 36 10.20 5.64 -2.27
C VAL A 36 10.38 4.14 -2.13
N ASP A 37 11.35 3.73 -1.34
CA ASP A 37 11.67 2.32 -1.05
C ASP A 37 11.83 2.14 0.46
N THR A 38 10.75 1.72 1.12
CA THR A 38 10.71 1.45 2.56
C THR A 38 9.48 0.60 2.93
N LEU A 39 9.42 0.17 4.18
CA LEU A 39 8.24 -0.44 4.80
C LEU A 39 7.41 0.62 5.54
N TYR A 40 6.09 0.62 5.36
CA TYR A 40 5.12 1.38 6.14
C TYR A 40 4.16 0.43 6.88
N GLU A 41 4.07 0.59 8.20
CA GLU A 41 3.13 -0.17 9.06
C GLU A 41 1.75 0.52 9.21
N ASP A 42 1.61 1.71 8.62
CA ASP A 42 0.45 2.60 8.71
C ASP A 42 -0.05 2.99 7.31
N ASP A 43 -1.16 3.75 7.25
CA ASP A 43 -1.66 4.33 6.01
C ASP A 43 -0.64 5.33 5.44
N VAL A 44 -0.60 5.47 4.12
CA VAL A 44 0.29 6.39 3.42
C VAL A 44 -0.53 7.32 2.53
N PHE A 45 -0.38 8.62 2.73
CA PHE A 45 -0.83 9.65 1.80
C PHE A 45 0.39 10.22 1.09
N ILE A 46 0.45 10.10 -0.24
CA ILE A 46 1.57 10.60 -1.03
C ILE A 46 1.10 11.57 -2.12
N THR A 47 1.88 12.63 -2.33
CA THR A 47 1.68 13.57 -3.44
C THR A 47 2.99 13.94 -4.13
N GLY A 48 2.90 14.22 -5.44
CA GLY A 48 4.05 14.57 -6.28
C GLY A 48 3.71 14.57 -7.77
N ALA A 49 4.63 15.05 -8.62
CA ALA A 49 4.43 15.01 -10.06
C ALA A 49 4.51 13.57 -10.58
N ARG A 50 5.69 12.94 -10.54
CA ARG A 50 5.89 11.54 -10.93
C ARG A 50 6.42 10.73 -9.77
N ILE A 51 5.75 9.63 -9.45
CA ILE A 51 6.09 8.79 -8.29
C ILE A 51 6.38 7.36 -8.76
N LYS A 52 7.53 6.81 -8.37
CA LYS A 52 7.77 5.37 -8.32
C LYS A 52 7.71 4.94 -6.85
N PHE A 53 6.65 4.22 -6.49
CA PHE A 53 6.37 3.79 -5.13
C PHE A 53 6.73 2.30 -4.99
N ASP A 54 7.98 2.05 -4.60
CA ASP A 54 8.57 0.71 -4.40
C ASP A 54 8.59 0.35 -2.92
N SER A 55 7.46 0.55 -2.24
CA SER A 55 7.35 0.42 -0.79
C SER A 55 6.20 -0.50 -0.39
N ARG A 56 6.42 -1.31 0.65
CA ARG A 56 5.39 -2.17 1.22
C ARG A 56 4.54 -1.41 2.23
N VAL A 57 3.22 -1.56 2.16
CA VAL A 57 2.28 -0.89 3.05
C VAL A 57 1.39 -1.91 3.76
N TYR A 58 1.39 -1.90 5.09
CA TYR A 58 0.46 -2.66 5.95
C TYR A 58 -0.73 -1.81 6.40
N GLY A 59 -1.28 -1.03 5.46
CA GLY A 59 -2.38 -0.09 5.60
C GLY A 59 -2.89 0.31 4.22
N ASP A 60 -3.58 1.44 4.13
CA ASP A 60 -4.08 2.01 2.88
C ASP A 60 -3.05 2.94 2.23
N LEU A 61 -2.94 2.89 0.90
CA LEU A 61 -2.16 3.82 0.10
C LEU A 61 -3.09 4.78 -0.63
N PHE A 62 -2.93 6.08 -0.41
CA PHE A 62 -3.61 7.14 -1.16
C PHE A 62 -2.57 7.97 -1.91
N SER A 63 -2.72 8.10 -3.24
CA SER A 63 -1.86 8.96 -4.06
C SER A 63 -2.64 10.07 -4.76
N PHE A 64 -2.13 11.30 -4.66
CA PHE A 64 -2.51 12.42 -5.51
C PHE A 64 -1.31 12.89 -6.32
N SER A 65 -1.20 12.42 -7.56
CA SER A 65 -0.01 12.61 -8.39
C SER A 65 -0.33 12.74 -9.87
N TYR A 66 0.56 13.30 -10.69
CA TYR A 66 0.34 13.29 -12.15
C TYR A 66 0.58 11.88 -12.73
N GLU A 67 1.65 11.21 -12.32
CA GLU A 67 1.95 9.82 -12.66
C GLU A 67 2.34 9.04 -11.39
N ILE A 68 1.82 7.82 -11.21
CA ILE A 68 2.27 6.89 -10.17
C ILE A 68 2.47 5.47 -10.71
N VAL A 69 3.59 4.86 -10.31
CA VAL A 69 3.89 3.44 -10.51
C VAL A 69 4.10 2.79 -9.15
N GLN A 70 3.22 1.88 -8.75
CA GLN A 70 3.32 1.09 -7.53
C GLN A 70 3.97 -0.27 -7.85
N THR A 71 5.02 -0.65 -7.12
CA THR A 71 5.83 -1.86 -7.43
C THR A 71 6.00 -2.86 -6.28
N ASP A 72 5.65 -2.53 -5.03
CA ASP A 72 5.62 -3.49 -3.91
C ASP A 72 4.26 -3.48 -3.15
N SER A 73 3.93 -4.57 -2.46
CA SER A 73 2.58 -4.92 -2.02
C SER A 73 1.90 -3.92 -1.07
N VAL A 74 0.59 -3.76 -1.23
CA VAL A 74 -0.30 -3.03 -0.32
C VAL A 74 -1.28 -4.01 0.33
N THR A 75 -1.27 -4.11 1.66
CA THR A 75 -2.13 -5.03 2.42
C THR A 75 -3.50 -4.41 2.77
N GLY A 76 -3.70 -3.11 2.51
CA GLY A 76 -4.99 -2.42 2.55
C GLY A 76 -5.50 -2.05 1.15
N ASN A 77 -6.17 -0.91 1.06
CA ASN A 77 -6.68 -0.33 -0.18
C ASN A 77 -5.60 0.52 -0.88
N PHE A 78 -5.68 0.60 -2.20
CA PHE A 78 -4.89 1.56 -2.98
C PHE A 78 -5.82 2.47 -3.77
N MET A 79 -5.83 3.76 -3.43
CA MET A 79 -6.56 4.80 -4.15
C MET A 79 -5.57 5.75 -4.81
N ALA A 80 -5.64 5.90 -6.14
CA ALA A 80 -4.75 6.78 -6.89
C ALA A 80 -5.55 7.71 -7.79
N LEU A 81 -5.27 9.01 -7.67
CA LEU A 81 -5.77 10.08 -8.51
C LEU A 81 -4.60 10.62 -9.33
N GLY A 82 -4.65 10.47 -10.65
CA GLY A 82 -3.58 10.94 -11.53
C GLY A 82 -3.72 10.54 -12.99
N TYR A 83 -3.13 11.32 -13.89
CA TYR A 83 -3.21 11.12 -15.34
C TYR A 83 -2.72 9.72 -15.79
N SER A 84 -1.74 9.16 -15.08
CA SER A 84 -1.29 7.78 -15.30
C SER A 84 -1.14 7.05 -13.97
N VAL A 85 -1.80 5.90 -13.84
CA VAL A 85 -1.70 5.02 -12.68
C VAL A 85 -1.31 3.62 -13.15
N GLN A 86 -0.18 3.12 -12.65
CA GLN A 86 0.30 1.76 -12.91
C GLN A 86 0.41 1.02 -11.58
N ASN A 87 -0.32 -0.09 -11.45
CA ASN A 87 -0.26 -0.99 -10.31
C ASN A 87 0.40 -2.30 -10.74
N LEU A 88 1.66 -2.50 -10.37
CA LEU A 88 2.48 -3.63 -10.82
C LEU A 88 2.64 -4.72 -9.75
N ALA A 89 2.16 -4.48 -8.52
CA ALA A 89 2.19 -5.47 -7.44
C ALA A 89 0.81 -5.70 -6.82
N PRO A 90 0.65 -6.74 -5.98
CA PRO A 90 -0.63 -7.06 -5.35
C PRO A 90 -1.14 -5.96 -4.41
N VAL A 91 -2.42 -5.66 -4.53
CA VAL A 91 -3.23 -4.93 -3.54
C VAL A 91 -4.21 -5.93 -2.95
N VAL A 92 -4.09 -6.22 -1.65
CA VAL A 92 -4.92 -7.23 -0.97
C VAL A 92 -6.36 -6.73 -0.79
N GLY A 93 -6.52 -5.44 -0.49
CA GLY A 93 -7.82 -4.76 -0.42
C GLY A 93 -8.33 -4.38 -1.81
N SER A 94 -8.97 -3.20 -1.90
CA SER A 94 -9.48 -2.69 -3.17
C SER A 94 -8.48 -1.75 -3.84
N PHE A 95 -8.35 -1.86 -5.17
CA PHE A 95 -7.65 -0.88 -6.00
C PHE A 95 -8.64 0.02 -6.73
N ARG A 96 -8.44 1.34 -6.64
CA ARG A 96 -9.24 2.37 -7.32
C ARG A 96 -8.30 3.40 -7.96
N GLY A 97 -8.15 3.32 -9.28
CA GLY A 97 -7.47 4.34 -10.07
C GLY A 97 -8.48 5.29 -10.74
N MET A 98 -8.23 6.59 -10.68
CA MET A 98 -8.90 7.59 -11.49
C MET A 98 -7.85 8.35 -12.30
N ALA A 99 -7.97 8.28 -13.63
CA ALA A 99 -7.11 8.94 -14.61
C ALA A 99 -7.91 9.87 -15.51
#